data_AF-A0AAQ1UHQ4-F1
#
_entry.id   AF-A0AAQ1UHQ4-F1
#
_cell.length_a   1.000
_cell.length_b   1.000
_cell.length_c   1.000
_cell.angle_alpha   90.00
_cell.angle_beta   90.00
_cell.angle_gamma   90.00
#
_symmetry.space_group_name_H-M   'P 1'
#
loop_
_entity.id
_entity.type
_entity.pdbx_description
1 polymer ?
#
loop_
_entity_poly.entity_id
_entity_poly.type
_entity_poly.pdbx_seq_one_letter_code
_entity_poly.pdbx_strand_id
1 'polypeptide(L)'
;MKKNILAIGLALAMTGCGSDTYEDWLSPQSSQQEAAKTITLTVTPAQPIKFAEITTDSVQLFVPKITASDANVSNYTVVLHAVEGNATKTLQATENGMVSKTELEKAYYTLAGYRPIERTINLDITALTTVNGINIKNVGNTTATLTANAPVLSATGYYIVGNCQNPTWQNDDTSLKYEFNGTDPYSNSTIVFRVPAPTDGSGLAFKIFDLAATGNKNAPTVLSCKEEKAIAANGTEKGQLVDNTNGQGKNITAQAESSAKFYEITVDLLAQTYTVKALNFSAFIYERGTNTSWGDKPACPLYSTASDGKYQGFMYLNGEFKFMPNANNWDGDWENDGDGKIADNGGANNPAPETGFYAVNVDLTTMTYSLKKIDFIDIVGNVKGGASDWSSGPHMTYNVAEQCWEADVNLTGSQIKFRGNGNWSDDDGNWGGEVNNILNGSSENVHPGITGDVHIKLYVSCNTKSRVVITKK
;
A
#
# COMPACT_ATOMS: atom_id res chain seq x y z
N MET A 1 28.60 44.33 41.33
CA MET A 1 28.65 44.34 42.82
C MET A 1 29.84 43.51 43.25
N LYS A 2 30.84 44.16 43.86
CA LYS A 2 32.00 43.53 44.51
C LYS A 2 31.56 42.99 45.87
N LYS A 3 32.03 41.82 46.30
CA LYS A 3 32.25 41.51 47.73
C LYS A 3 33.49 40.63 47.91
N ASN A 4 34.53 41.27 48.46
CA ASN A 4 35.68 40.67 49.13
C ASN A 4 35.29 40.29 50.56
N ILE A 5 35.72 39.13 51.07
CA ILE A 5 35.79 38.68 52.48
C ILE A 5 36.80 37.50 52.47
N LEU A 6 37.83 37.31 53.30
CA LEU A 6 38.37 37.99 54.47
C LEU A 6 39.85 37.56 54.64
N ALA A 7 40.68 38.45 55.16
CA ALA A 7 42.02 38.20 55.66
C ALA A 7 41.99 37.81 57.14
N ILE A 8 42.87 36.91 57.61
CA ILE A 8 43.38 36.88 59.00
C ILE A 8 44.85 36.41 58.95
N GLY A 9 45.76 37.33 59.25
CA GLY A 9 47.12 37.05 59.70
C GLY A 9 47.24 37.49 61.15
N LEU A 10 47.78 36.62 62.01
CA LEU A 10 48.06 36.89 63.41
C LEU A 10 49.57 36.92 63.58
N ALA A 11 50.11 38.09 63.94
CA ALA A 11 51.51 38.29 64.30
C ALA A 11 51.61 38.55 65.80
N LEU A 12 52.43 37.75 66.49
CA LEU A 12 52.85 37.99 67.87
C LEU A 12 54.38 38.06 67.87
N ALA A 13 54.90 39.21 68.26
CA ALA A 13 56.33 39.49 68.38
C ALA A 13 56.88 38.85 69.66
N MET A 14 58.02 38.17 69.54
CA MET A 14 58.98 38.01 70.64
C MET A 14 60.39 38.28 70.11
N THR A 15 61.06 39.22 70.75
CA THR A 15 62.48 39.53 70.62
C THR A 15 63.31 38.49 71.38
N GLY A 16 64.33 37.92 70.74
CA GLY A 16 65.34 37.07 71.37
C GLY A 16 66.55 36.90 70.45
N CYS A 17 67.74 37.31 70.94
CA CYS A 17 69.02 37.25 70.22
C CYS A 17 69.47 35.82 69.88
N GLY A 18 70.06 35.66 68.70
CA GLY A 18 70.85 34.49 68.33
C GLY A 18 71.33 34.63 66.89
N SER A 19 72.65 34.68 66.71
CA SER A 19 73.34 34.73 65.43
C SER A 19 73.01 33.54 64.52
N ASP A 20 72.87 33.81 63.22
CA ASP A 20 73.39 33.04 62.08
C ASP A 20 72.41 33.00 60.89
N THR A 21 72.90 33.58 59.79
CA THR A 21 72.48 33.48 58.39
C THR A 21 71.14 32.80 58.10
N TYR A 22 70.07 33.58 58.01
CA TYR A 22 68.81 33.16 57.41
C TYR A 22 68.74 33.71 55.97
N GLU A 23 69.01 32.82 55.01
CA GLU A 23 68.77 33.02 53.58
C GLU A 23 67.35 33.55 53.34
N ASP A 24 67.22 34.49 52.41
CA ASP A 24 65.99 35.22 52.08
C ASP A 24 64.92 34.28 51.47
N TRP A 25 64.18 33.60 52.35
CA TRP A 25 63.04 32.73 52.04
C TRP A 25 61.74 33.49 51.74
N LEU A 26 61.80 34.83 51.63
CA LEU A 26 60.64 35.70 51.40
C LEU A 26 60.31 35.93 49.93
N SER A 27 61.05 35.32 49.00
CA SER A 27 60.60 35.26 47.60
C SER A 27 59.52 34.18 47.48
N PRO A 28 58.24 34.51 47.22
CA PRO A 28 57.24 33.48 46.96
C PRO A 28 57.73 32.64 45.77
N GLN A 29 57.73 31.31 45.91
CA GLN A 29 57.94 30.42 44.77
C GLN A 29 56.85 30.73 43.74
N SER A 30 57.20 31.48 42.71
CA SER A 30 56.37 31.60 41.52
C SER A 30 56.71 30.42 40.62
N SER A 31 55.81 29.43 40.57
CA SER A 31 55.74 28.61 39.37
C SER A 31 55.46 29.57 38.21
N GLN A 32 56.29 29.58 37.16
CA GLN A 32 55.85 30.17 35.90
C GLN A 32 54.49 29.56 35.58
N GLN A 33 53.47 30.41 35.41
CA GLN A 33 52.19 29.95 34.92
C GLN A 33 52.45 29.35 33.53
N GLU A 34 52.34 28.02 33.39
CA GLU A 34 52.42 27.40 32.07
C GLU A 34 51.39 28.09 31.17
N ALA A 35 51.83 28.46 29.96
CA ALA A 35 50.93 29.07 28.99
C ALA A 35 49.72 28.15 28.80
N ALA A 36 48.50 28.73 28.89
CA ALA A 36 47.28 27.97 28.66
C ALA A 36 47.37 27.29 27.28
N LYS A 37 47.42 25.96 27.25
CA LYS A 37 47.36 25.19 26.01
C LYS A 37 45.91 25.15 25.54
N THR A 38 45.58 25.92 24.52
CA THR A 38 44.28 25.86 23.85
C THR A 38 44.27 24.68 22.87
N ILE A 39 43.42 23.70 23.12
CA ILE A 39 43.16 22.59 22.17
C ILE A 39 41.93 22.95 21.37
N THR A 40 42.11 23.11 20.05
CA THR A 40 41.00 23.43 19.14
C THR A 40 40.74 22.26 18.21
N LEU A 41 39.49 21.79 18.18
CA LEU A 41 38.97 20.92 17.13
C LEU A 41 38.38 21.81 16.03
N THR A 42 38.89 21.67 14.83
CA THR A 42 38.29 22.20 13.60
C THR A 42 37.76 21.02 12.80
N VAL A 43 36.52 21.08 12.38
CA VAL A 43 35.90 20.08 11.50
C VAL A 43 35.48 20.77 10.21
N THR A 44 35.79 20.17 9.07
CA THR A 44 35.34 20.67 7.76
C THR A 44 34.50 19.61 7.05
N PRO A 45 33.55 20.01 6.18
CA PRO A 45 32.79 19.05 5.37
C PRO A 45 33.72 18.17 4.54
N ALA A 46 33.37 16.90 4.39
CA ALA A 46 34.00 16.02 3.41
C ALA A 46 33.42 16.27 2.00
N GLN A 47 33.95 15.54 1.00
CA GLN A 47 33.36 15.55 -0.35
C GLN A 47 31.92 14.99 -0.32
N PRO A 48 31.03 15.43 -1.23
CA PRO A 48 29.69 14.88 -1.34
C PRO A 48 29.71 13.34 -1.50
N ILE A 49 28.86 12.66 -0.75
CA ILE A 49 28.79 11.21 -0.68
C ILE A 49 27.62 10.72 -1.53
N LYS A 50 27.89 9.94 -2.58
CA LYS A 50 26.86 9.24 -3.34
C LYS A 50 26.95 7.75 -3.05
N PHE A 51 25.98 7.17 -2.35
CA PHE A 51 26.06 5.77 -1.89
C PHE A 51 26.27 4.76 -3.02
N ALA A 52 25.75 5.06 -4.22
CA ALA A 52 25.92 4.24 -5.43
C ALA A 52 27.37 4.17 -5.94
N GLU A 53 28.20 5.17 -5.66
CA GLU A 53 29.59 5.26 -6.13
C GLU A 53 30.60 4.68 -5.12
N ILE A 54 30.16 4.35 -3.89
CA ILE A 54 31.05 3.85 -2.83
C ILE A 54 31.25 2.34 -2.98
N THR A 55 32.49 1.91 -3.17
CA THR A 55 32.88 0.49 -3.27
C THR A 55 33.53 -0.08 -2.01
N THR A 56 33.80 0.77 -1.01
CA THR A 56 34.46 0.42 0.25
C THR A 56 33.47 0.32 1.42
N ASP A 57 33.84 -0.40 2.47
CA ASP A 57 33.02 -0.55 3.69
C ASP A 57 33.02 0.69 4.59
N SER A 58 33.92 1.65 4.35
CA SER A 58 33.98 2.91 5.08
C SER A 58 34.04 4.12 4.14
N VAL A 59 33.57 5.26 4.64
CA VAL A 59 33.51 6.53 3.90
C VAL A 59 33.84 7.71 4.80
N GLN A 60 34.50 8.71 4.22
CA GLN A 60 34.87 9.96 4.87
C GLN A 60 33.63 10.84 5.07
N LEU A 61 33.20 11.07 6.33
CA LEU A 61 32.00 11.87 6.62
C LEU A 61 32.32 13.35 6.87
N PHE A 62 33.44 13.62 7.54
CA PHE A 62 33.96 14.97 7.81
C PHE A 62 35.49 14.88 7.95
N VAL A 63 36.20 16.00 7.83
CA VAL A 63 37.66 16.05 8.01
C VAL A 63 37.98 16.76 9.33
N PRO A 64 38.42 16.04 10.37
CA PRO A 64 38.81 16.65 11.64
C PRO A 64 40.27 17.15 11.59
N LYS A 65 40.53 18.23 12.33
CA LYS A 65 41.86 18.78 12.58
C LYS A 65 41.95 19.22 14.04
N ILE A 66 42.88 18.64 14.78
CA ILE A 66 43.17 19.03 16.16
C ILE A 66 44.46 19.80 16.19
N THR A 67 44.44 20.99 16.79
CA THR A 67 45.64 21.81 16.96
C THR A 67 46.13 21.68 18.40
N ALA A 68 47.02 20.71 18.65
CA ALA A 68 47.73 20.52 19.92
C ALA A 68 48.97 19.61 19.74
N SER A 69 50.06 19.89 20.46
CA SER A 69 51.19 18.96 20.59
C SER A 69 50.78 17.77 21.48
N ASP A 70 51.09 16.54 21.06
CA ASP A 70 50.84 15.30 21.82
C ASP A 70 49.35 14.98 22.08
N ALA A 71 48.46 15.37 21.16
CA ALA A 71 47.04 15.02 21.23
C ALA A 71 46.73 13.69 20.54
N ASN A 72 45.99 12.82 21.24
CA ASN A 72 45.48 11.57 20.69
C ASN A 72 43.95 11.56 20.74
N VAL A 73 43.31 11.22 19.62
CA VAL A 73 41.88 10.92 19.53
C VAL A 73 41.71 9.55 18.92
N SER A 74 41.06 8.65 19.64
CA SER A 74 40.80 7.29 19.15
C SER A 74 39.55 7.21 18.28
N ASN A 75 38.51 7.98 18.60
CA ASN A 75 37.25 8.04 17.86
C ASN A 75 36.52 9.37 18.06
N TYR A 76 35.53 9.61 17.20
CA TYR A 76 34.55 10.68 17.35
C TYR A 76 33.16 10.07 17.45
N THR A 77 32.34 10.65 18.33
CA THR A 77 30.89 10.44 18.29
C THR A 77 30.29 11.54 17.41
N VAL A 78 29.58 11.14 16.35
CA VAL A 78 28.91 12.06 15.42
C VAL A 78 27.40 11.89 15.50
N VAL A 79 26.69 12.99 15.70
CA VAL A 79 25.23 13.06 15.67
C VAL A 79 24.81 13.67 14.33
N LEU A 80 24.07 12.88 13.55
CA LEU A 80 23.45 13.25 12.30
C LEU A 80 22.04 13.75 12.59
N HIS A 81 21.68 14.89 12.01
CA HIS A 81 20.35 15.48 12.13
C HIS A 81 19.53 15.26 10.87
N ALA A 82 18.22 15.11 11.02
CA ALA A 82 17.31 15.13 9.90
C ALA A 82 17.34 16.49 9.19
N VAL A 83 17.06 16.48 7.88
CA VAL A 83 16.92 17.72 7.09
C VAL A 83 15.71 18.51 7.56
N GLU A 84 14.65 17.80 7.96
CA GLU A 84 13.41 18.36 8.49
C GLU A 84 13.04 17.66 9.80
N GLY A 85 12.55 18.43 10.78
CA GLY A 85 12.21 17.93 12.11
C GLY A 85 13.43 17.79 13.04
N ASN A 86 13.25 17.01 14.12
CA ASN A 86 14.22 16.90 15.23
C ASN A 86 14.81 15.49 15.38
N ALA A 87 14.62 14.61 14.41
CA ALA A 87 15.15 13.25 14.48
C ALA A 87 16.67 13.26 14.33
N THR A 88 17.35 12.40 15.10
CA THR A 88 18.81 12.28 15.07
C THR A 88 19.27 10.82 15.05
N LYS A 89 20.45 10.56 14.48
CA LYS A 89 21.15 9.28 14.58
C LYS A 89 22.59 9.49 14.99
N THR A 90 23.14 8.57 15.77
CA THR A 90 24.53 8.64 16.25
C THR A 90 25.35 7.56 15.62
N LEU A 91 26.53 7.91 15.11
CA LEU A 91 27.54 6.98 14.59
C LEU A 91 28.87 7.19 15.31
N GLN A 92 29.75 6.19 15.21
CA GLN A 92 31.14 6.32 15.61
C GLN A 92 32.01 6.52 14.36
N ALA A 93 32.89 7.51 14.41
CA ALA A 93 33.86 7.79 13.37
C ALA A 93 35.29 7.53 13.88
N THR A 94 36.17 7.11 12.97
CA THR A 94 37.60 6.91 13.26
C THR A 94 38.31 8.25 13.49
N GLU A 95 39.57 8.23 13.94
CA GLU A 95 40.42 9.42 14.11
C GLU A 95 40.51 10.31 12.85
N ASN A 96 40.31 9.71 11.67
CA ASN A 96 40.33 10.41 10.40
C ASN A 96 38.96 10.97 10.00
N GLY A 97 37.87 10.69 10.73
CA GLY A 97 36.51 11.12 10.39
C GLY A 97 35.76 10.17 9.44
N MET A 98 36.19 8.90 9.38
CA MET A 98 35.56 7.86 8.56
C MET A 98 34.50 7.10 9.35
N VAL A 99 33.38 6.74 8.72
CA VAL A 99 32.30 5.93 9.30
C VAL A 99 32.04 4.67 8.47
N SER A 100 31.35 3.68 9.06
CA SER A 100 30.83 2.52 8.31
C SER A 100 29.82 2.98 7.25
N LYS A 101 30.02 2.55 5.99
CA LYS A 101 29.10 2.84 4.88
C LYS A 101 27.70 2.34 5.22
N THR A 102 27.58 1.09 5.66
CA THR A 102 26.29 0.44 5.97
C THR A 102 25.54 1.14 7.08
N GLU A 103 26.24 1.54 8.15
CA GLU A 103 25.60 2.25 9.27
C GLU A 103 25.18 3.67 8.87
N LEU A 104 26.02 4.37 8.09
CA LEU A 104 25.70 5.69 7.55
C LEU A 104 24.49 5.64 6.62
N GLU A 105 24.43 4.66 5.72
CA GLU A 105 23.32 4.48 4.78
C GLU A 105 22.00 4.22 5.52
N LYS A 106 22.01 3.31 6.49
CA LYS A 106 20.83 3.03 7.35
C LYS A 106 20.40 4.26 8.15
N ALA A 107 21.35 5.01 8.70
CA ALA A 107 21.07 6.24 9.44
C ALA A 107 20.46 7.31 8.51
N TYR A 108 21.03 7.50 7.32
CA TYR A 108 20.55 8.46 6.33
C TYR A 108 19.14 8.13 5.85
N TYR A 109 18.83 6.88 5.51
CA TYR A 109 17.48 6.49 5.08
C TYR A 109 16.42 6.71 6.17
N THR A 110 16.80 6.55 7.45
CA THR A 110 15.90 6.87 8.55
C THR A 110 15.63 8.39 8.68
N LEU A 111 16.62 9.22 8.35
CA LEU A 111 16.57 10.67 8.55
C LEU A 111 16.04 11.45 7.33
N ALA A 112 16.27 10.95 6.12
CA ALA A 112 16.04 11.66 4.87
C ALA A 112 15.22 10.86 3.83
N GLY A 113 14.91 9.60 4.12
CA GLY A 113 14.21 8.69 3.20
C GLY A 113 15.09 8.20 2.05
N TYR A 114 14.45 7.54 1.08
CA TYR A 114 15.12 6.82 -0.01
C TYR A 114 15.30 7.63 -1.29
N ARG A 115 14.68 8.80 -1.42
CA ARG A 115 14.70 9.58 -2.68
C ARG A 115 16.15 9.93 -3.08
N PRO A 116 16.63 9.57 -4.29
CA PRO A 116 18.01 9.73 -4.74
C PRO A 116 18.30 11.17 -5.19
N ILE A 117 18.02 12.13 -4.31
CA ILE A 117 18.37 13.53 -4.47
C ILE A 117 19.46 13.91 -3.48
N GLU A 118 20.32 14.84 -3.89
CA GLU A 118 21.35 15.39 -3.04
C GLU A 118 20.72 16.18 -1.88
N ARG A 119 21.14 15.88 -0.65
CA ARG A 119 20.71 16.61 0.55
C ARG A 119 21.88 16.89 1.47
N THR A 120 21.82 18.03 2.13
CA THR A 120 22.79 18.42 3.16
C THR A 120 22.18 18.22 4.55
N ILE A 121 22.86 17.46 5.41
CA ILE A 121 22.49 17.27 6.81
C ILE A 121 23.50 17.93 7.73
N ASN A 122 23.03 18.37 8.91
CA ASN A 122 23.89 18.91 9.95
C ASN A 122 24.51 17.77 10.76
N LEU A 123 25.76 17.98 11.18
CA LEU A 123 26.54 17.07 11.99
C LEU A 123 27.04 17.78 13.25
N ASP A 124 26.81 17.18 14.42
CA ASP A 124 27.49 17.54 15.66
C ASP A 124 28.54 16.49 16.00
N ILE A 125 29.78 16.91 16.17
CA ILE A 125 30.94 16.04 16.40
C ILE A 125 31.45 16.28 17.80
N THR A 126 31.58 15.20 18.58
CA THR A 126 32.22 15.20 19.88
C THR A 126 33.47 14.32 19.84
N ALA A 127 34.61 14.88 20.21
CA ALA A 127 35.87 14.17 20.40
C ALA A 127 36.23 14.13 21.89
N LEU A 128 36.76 12.99 22.35
CA LEU A 128 37.47 12.89 23.63
C LEU A 128 38.96 12.86 23.32
N THR A 129 39.63 13.99 23.51
CA THR A 129 41.05 14.16 23.20
C THR A 129 41.88 13.95 24.46
N THR A 130 42.85 13.04 24.40
CA THR A 130 43.84 12.88 25.47
C THR A 130 45.07 13.71 25.18
N VAL A 131 45.43 14.63 26.08
CA VAL A 131 46.68 15.41 26.03
C VAL A 131 47.37 15.27 27.37
N ASN A 132 48.63 14.81 27.37
CA ASN A 132 49.43 14.63 28.59
C ASN A 132 48.70 13.81 29.70
N GLY A 133 47.89 12.82 29.31
CA GLY A 133 47.12 11.98 30.24
C GLY A 133 45.79 12.57 30.72
N ILE A 134 45.41 13.78 30.30
CA ILE A 134 44.14 14.43 30.62
C ILE A 134 43.16 14.28 29.45
N ASN A 135 41.92 13.88 29.72
CA ASN A 135 40.85 13.77 28.73
C ASN A 135 40.05 15.09 28.64
N ILE A 136 39.96 15.65 27.43
CA ILE A 136 39.30 16.92 27.15
C ILE A 136 38.20 16.66 26.12
N LYS A 137 36.99 17.13 26.41
CA LYS A 137 35.87 17.09 25.47
C LYS A 137 35.97 18.25 24.50
N ASN A 138 36.16 17.95 23.22
CA ASN A 138 36.07 18.93 22.14
C ASN A 138 34.77 18.71 21.37
N VAL A 139 34.14 19.81 20.98
CA VAL A 139 32.93 19.79 20.14
C VAL A 139 33.18 20.60 18.87
N GLY A 140 32.61 20.15 17.77
CA GLY A 140 32.60 20.85 16.50
C GLY A 140 31.30 20.55 15.77
N ASN A 141 30.95 21.38 14.80
CA ASN A 141 29.82 21.13 13.91
C ASN A 141 30.25 21.37 12.46
N THR A 142 29.61 20.64 11.56
CA THR A 142 29.80 20.78 10.12
C THR A 142 28.56 20.20 9.44
N THR A 143 28.57 20.18 8.11
CA THR A 143 27.56 19.50 7.31
C THR A 143 28.16 18.32 6.54
N ALA A 144 27.29 17.41 6.11
CA ALA A 144 27.60 16.41 5.09
C ALA A 144 26.53 16.44 4.00
N THR A 145 26.97 16.32 2.75
CA THR A 145 26.09 16.25 1.59
C THR A 145 26.03 14.80 1.11
N LEU A 146 24.84 14.20 1.08
CA LEU A 146 24.62 12.79 0.76
C LEU A 146 23.52 12.58 -0.29
N THR A 147 23.67 11.54 -1.11
CA THR A 147 22.69 11.11 -2.12
C THR A 147 22.41 9.60 -1.96
N ALA A 148 21.13 9.24 -1.76
CA ALA A 148 20.66 7.87 -1.58
C ALA A 148 21.01 6.96 -2.77
N ASN A 149 21.25 5.67 -2.51
CA ASN A 149 21.34 4.64 -3.53
C ASN A 149 19.98 3.96 -3.70
N ALA A 150 19.09 4.61 -4.44
CA ALA A 150 17.77 4.08 -4.76
C ALA A 150 17.42 4.41 -6.21
N PRO A 151 16.53 3.62 -6.85
CA PRO A 151 16.03 3.93 -8.17
C PRO A 151 15.26 5.27 -8.17
N VAL A 152 15.28 5.95 -9.32
CA VAL A 152 14.43 7.11 -9.57
C VAL A 152 13.03 6.60 -9.90
N LEU A 153 12.05 6.93 -9.06
CA LEU A 153 10.67 6.51 -9.24
C LEU A 153 9.84 7.58 -9.95
N SER A 154 8.81 7.15 -10.69
CA SER A 154 7.85 8.07 -11.31
C SER A 154 7.13 8.88 -10.24
N ALA A 155 6.96 10.19 -10.48
CA ALA A 155 6.19 11.05 -9.60
C ALA A 155 4.66 10.91 -9.82
N THR A 156 4.22 10.38 -10.96
CA THR A 156 2.80 10.34 -11.34
C THR A 156 2.24 8.92 -11.30
N GLY A 157 3.00 7.94 -11.76
CA GLY A 157 2.52 6.56 -11.86
C GLY A 157 3.22 5.74 -12.92
N TYR A 158 2.67 4.58 -13.19
CA TYR A 158 3.20 3.64 -14.18
C TYR A 158 2.07 3.06 -15.03
N TYR A 159 2.38 2.60 -16.23
CA TYR A 159 1.45 1.84 -17.07
C TYR A 159 2.12 0.65 -17.72
N ILE A 160 1.32 -0.36 -18.10
CA ILE A 160 1.81 -1.58 -18.74
C ILE A 160 1.57 -1.51 -20.24
N VAL A 161 2.61 -1.89 -21.00
CA VAL A 161 2.58 -2.06 -22.45
C VAL A 161 2.99 -3.49 -22.76
N GLY A 162 2.20 -4.20 -23.55
CA GLY A 162 2.45 -5.60 -23.86
C GLY A 162 1.30 -6.26 -24.59
N ASN A 163 1.19 -7.58 -24.45
CA ASN A 163 0.04 -8.36 -24.90
C ASN A 163 -1.03 -8.54 -23.80
N CYS A 164 -1.05 -7.63 -22.82
CA CYS A 164 -1.89 -7.76 -21.62
C CYS A 164 -3.39 -7.53 -21.87
N GLN A 165 -3.78 -6.85 -22.95
CA GLN A 165 -5.19 -6.68 -23.35
C GLN A 165 -5.55 -7.34 -24.68
N ASN A 166 -4.53 -7.63 -25.50
CA ASN A 166 -4.68 -8.21 -26.82
C ASN A 166 -3.58 -9.27 -27.00
N PRO A 167 -3.87 -10.41 -27.64
CA PRO A 167 -2.87 -11.42 -27.99
C PRO A 167 -1.59 -10.86 -28.65
N THR A 168 -1.74 -9.76 -29.39
CA THR A 168 -0.62 -9.06 -30.04
C THR A 168 -0.15 -7.86 -29.23
N TRP A 169 1.16 -7.65 -29.18
CA TRP A 169 1.78 -6.54 -28.46
C TRP A 169 1.28 -5.17 -28.95
N GLN A 170 0.68 -4.38 -28.06
CA GLN A 170 0.18 -3.04 -28.34
C GLN A 170 1.11 -1.99 -27.74
N ASN A 171 1.82 -1.19 -28.57
CA ASN A 171 2.76 -0.18 -28.05
C ASN A 171 2.08 1.08 -27.49
N ASP A 172 0.88 1.39 -27.98
CA ASP A 172 0.19 2.66 -27.68
C ASP A 172 -0.95 2.48 -26.65
N ASP A 173 -1.14 1.27 -26.13
CA ASP A 173 -2.12 0.99 -25.08
C ASP A 173 -1.56 1.45 -23.72
N THR A 174 -2.21 2.47 -23.15
CA THR A 174 -1.86 3.07 -21.86
C THR A 174 -2.97 2.90 -20.83
N SER A 175 -3.98 2.08 -21.14
CA SER A 175 -5.19 1.96 -20.32
C SER A 175 -4.95 1.18 -19.02
N LEU A 176 -3.96 0.27 -18.99
CA LEU A 176 -3.52 -0.44 -17.78
C LEU A 176 -2.53 0.42 -17.00
N LYS A 177 -3.03 1.40 -16.25
CA LYS A 177 -2.21 2.34 -15.49
C LYS A 177 -2.47 2.27 -13.98
N TYR A 178 -1.44 2.63 -13.22
CA TYR A 178 -1.45 2.85 -11.79
C TYR A 178 -1.00 4.29 -11.53
N GLU A 179 -1.83 5.07 -10.84
CA GLU A 179 -1.55 6.47 -10.52
C GLU A 179 -1.33 6.61 -9.01
N PHE A 180 -0.25 7.30 -8.60
CA PHE A 180 0.03 7.53 -7.18
C PHE A 180 -0.94 8.54 -6.54
N ASN A 181 -1.65 9.34 -7.34
CA ASN A 181 -2.65 10.31 -6.88
C ASN A 181 -2.13 11.25 -5.77
N GLY A 182 -0.87 11.66 -5.88
CA GLY A 182 -0.19 12.54 -4.91
C GLY A 182 0.47 11.82 -3.73
N THR A 183 0.32 10.50 -3.61
CA THR A 183 1.06 9.69 -2.63
C THR A 183 2.54 9.64 -3.00
N ASP A 184 3.43 9.69 -2.00
CA ASP A 184 4.86 9.55 -2.24
C ASP A 184 5.22 8.09 -2.61
N PRO A 185 5.73 7.80 -3.82
CA PRO A 185 6.12 6.44 -4.24
C PRO A 185 7.26 5.84 -3.39
N TYR A 186 8.01 6.65 -2.64
CA TYR A 186 9.04 6.17 -1.71
C TYR A 186 8.46 5.78 -0.35
N SER A 187 7.21 6.17 -0.05
CA SER A 187 6.50 5.77 1.18
C SER A 187 5.69 4.48 0.99
N ASN A 188 5.20 4.25 -0.23
CA ASN A 188 4.60 3.00 -0.67
C ASN A 188 5.13 2.67 -2.08
N SER A 189 6.18 1.84 -2.14
CA SER A 189 6.87 1.49 -3.38
C SER A 189 6.27 0.28 -4.10
N THR A 190 5.18 -0.29 -3.58
CA THR A 190 4.54 -1.45 -4.17
C THR A 190 3.33 -1.01 -4.99
N ILE A 191 3.34 -1.37 -6.28
CA ILE A 191 2.21 -1.15 -7.18
C ILE A 191 1.68 -2.49 -7.71
N VAL A 192 0.38 -2.55 -7.96
CA VAL A 192 -0.31 -3.77 -8.41
C VAL A 192 -1.11 -3.47 -9.66
N PHE A 193 -0.93 -4.28 -10.70
CA PHE A 193 -1.76 -4.30 -11.89
C PHE A 193 -2.55 -5.60 -11.95
N ARG A 194 -3.82 -5.52 -12.34
CA ARG A 194 -4.62 -6.69 -12.70
C ARG A 194 -4.93 -6.62 -14.18
N VAL A 195 -4.47 -7.61 -14.94
CA VAL A 195 -4.56 -7.63 -16.40
C VAL A 195 -5.29 -8.89 -16.86
N PRO A 196 -6.11 -8.83 -17.92
CA PRO A 196 -6.77 -10.03 -18.42
C PRO A 196 -5.75 -11.03 -18.98
N ALA A 197 -6.09 -12.31 -18.90
CA ALA A 197 -5.30 -13.37 -19.52
C ALA A 197 -5.46 -13.31 -21.06
N PRO A 198 -4.38 -13.47 -21.84
CA PRO A 198 -4.47 -13.51 -23.29
C PRO A 198 -5.36 -14.66 -23.79
N THR A 199 -6.26 -14.36 -24.73
CA THR A 199 -7.27 -15.31 -25.20
C THR A 199 -6.73 -16.41 -26.12
N ASP A 200 -5.49 -16.28 -26.59
CA ASP A 200 -4.82 -17.21 -27.51
C ASP A 200 -3.91 -18.22 -26.80
N GLY A 201 -3.79 -18.15 -25.47
CA GLY A 201 -2.92 -19.02 -24.69
C GLY A 201 -1.43 -18.74 -24.84
N SER A 202 -1.04 -17.56 -25.35
CA SER A 202 0.36 -17.15 -25.51
C SER A 202 1.10 -16.87 -24.19
N GLY A 203 0.36 -16.68 -23.08
CA GLY A 203 0.90 -16.18 -21.83
C GLY A 203 1.20 -14.68 -21.92
N LEU A 204 1.66 -14.07 -20.83
CA LEU A 204 1.95 -12.64 -20.81
C LEU A 204 3.36 -12.33 -21.31
N ALA A 205 3.49 -11.19 -21.98
CA ALA A 205 4.74 -10.53 -22.35
C ALA A 205 4.53 -9.01 -22.31
N PHE A 206 5.22 -8.32 -21.42
CA PHE A 206 5.03 -6.88 -21.20
C PHE A 206 6.27 -6.17 -20.67
N LYS A 207 6.19 -4.83 -20.63
CA LYS A 207 7.11 -3.91 -19.97
C LYS A 207 6.30 -2.86 -19.22
N ILE A 208 6.92 -2.23 -18.23
CA ILE A 208 6.27 -1.22 -17.38
C ILE A 208 6.91 0.14 -17.69
N PHE A 209 6.08 1.14 -17.94
CA PHE A 209 6.48 2.46 -18.39
C PHE A 209 6.13 3.50 -17.35
N ASP A 210 7.00 4.49 -17.18
CA ASP A 210 6.70 5.68 -16.41
C ASP A 210 5.59 6.49 -17.10
N LEU A 211 4.51 6.79 -16.37
CA LEU A 211 3.36 7.54 -16.88
C LEU A 211 3.71 8.97 -17.29
N ALA A 212 4.77 9.56 -16.73
CA ALA A 212 5.27 10.87 -17.12
C ALA A 212 6.19 10.82 -18.36
N ALA A 213 6.68 9.64 -18.75
CA ALA A 213 7.61 9.49 -19.86
C ALA A 213 6.90 9.30 -21.20
N THR A 214 7.45 9.88 -22.25
CA THR A 214 6.89 9.82 -23.60
C THR A 214 7.39 8.60 -24.37
N GLY A 215 6.53 7.60 -24.62
CA GLY A 215 6.47 6.68 -25.77
C GLY A 215 7.69 5.87 -26.26
N ASN A 216 8.91 6.16 -25.80
CA ASN A 216 10.11 5.46 -26.26
C ASN A 216 10.31 4.18 -25.44
N LYS A 217 9.93 3.04 -26.02
CA LYS A 217 10.08 1.71 -25.42
C LYS A 217 11.52 1.34 -25.04
N ASN A 218 12.54 2.00 -25.59
CA ASN A 218 13.95 1.76 -25.29
C ASN A 218 14.54 2.79 -24.31
N ALA A 219 13.70 3.64 -23.70
CA ALA A 219 14.14 4.59 -22.70
C ALA A 219 14.60 3.85 -21.42
N PRO A 220 15.60 4.39 -20.71
CA PRO A 220 16.06 3.83 -19.43
C PRO A 220 14.96 3.83 -18.37
N THR A 221 13.96 4.71 -18.47
CA THR A 221 12.81 4.78 -17.56
C THR A 221 11.80 3.63 -17.73
N VAL A 222 11.96 2.79 -18.77
CA VAL A 222 11.12 1.61 -18.97
C VAL A 222 11.67 0.47 -18.14
N LEU A 223 10.84 -0.05 -17.23
CA LEU A 223 11.19 -1.21 -16.41
C LEU A 223 10.93 -2.49 -17.21
N SER A 224 11.93 -3.35 -17.19
CA SER A 224 12.02 -4.61 -17.94
C SER A 224 12.59 -5.69 -17.03
N CYS A 225 12.89 -6.89 -17.53
CA CYS A 225 13.51 -7.94 -16.70
C CYS A 225 14.85 -8.44 -17.20
N LYS A 226 15.62 -8.99 -16.26
CA LYS A 226 16.75 -9.89 -16.53
C LYS A 226 16.19 -11.23 -17.05
N GLU A 227 16.92 -11.95 -17.91
CA GLU A 227 16.47 -13.25 -18.47
C GLU A 227 16.13 -14.30 -17.41
N GLU A 228 16.66 -14.17 -16.19
CA GLU A 228 16.44 -15.09 -15.09
C GLU A 228 15.07 -14.87 -14.42
N LYS A 229 14.25 -15.92 -14.48
CA LYS A 229 12.93 -16.00 -13.87
C LYS A 229 12.90 -17.16 -12.88
N ALA A 230 12.39 -16.92 -11.69
CA ALA A 230 12.12 -17.95 -10.70
C ALA A 230 10.61 -18.21 -10.60
N ILE A 231 10.23 -19.43 -10.27
CA ILE A 231 8.84 -19.82 -10.02
C ILE A 231 8.75 -20.26 -8.56
N ALA A 232 7.87 -19.64 -7.78
CA ALA A 232 7.58 -20.02 -6.40
C ALA A 232 6.74 -21.30 -6.36
N ALA A 233 6.71 -21.97 -5.19
CA ALA A 233 6.01 -23.25 -5.03
C ALA A 233 4.50 -23.20 -5.33
N ASN A 234 3.89 -22.02 -5.27
CA ASN A 234 2.48 -21.77 -5.59
C ASN A 234 2.25 -21.39 -7.07
N GLY A 235 3.24 -21.58 -7.94
CA GLY A 235 3.19 -21.19 -9.36
C GLY A 235 3.37 -19.69 -9.63
N THR A 236 3.54 -18.86 -8.59
CA THR A 236 3.81 -17.42 -8.77
C THR A 236 5.20 -17.23 -9.35
N GLU A 237 5.27 -16.53 -10.47
CA GLU A 237 6.52 -16.25 -11.12
C GLU A 237 7.11 -14.94 -10.60
N LYS A 238 8.43 -14.86 -10.46
CA LYS A 238 9.10 -13.68 -9.91
C LYS A 238 10.43 -13.41 -10.58
N GLY A 239 10.85 -12.14 -10.57
CA GLY A 239 12.11 -11.73 -11.15
C GLY A 239 12.60 -10.38 -10.66
N GLN A 240 13.78 -10.01 -11.15
CA GLN A 240 14.41 -8.72 -10.91
C GLN A 240 14.10 -7.78 -12.07
N LEU A 241 13.80 -6.53 -11.74
CA LEU A 241 13.64 -5.46 -12.70
C LEU A 241 15.00 -4.92 -13.11
N VAL A 242 15.07 -4.47 -14.35
CA VAL A 242 16.20 -3.71 -14.87
C VAL A 242 15.68 -2.58 -15.76
N ASP A 243 16.40 -1.46 -15.76
CA ASP A 243 16.17 -0.38 -16.70
C ASP A 243 16.39 -0.87 -18.12
N ASN A 244 15.50 -0.51 -19.05
CA ASN A 244 15.63 -0.90 -20.44
C ASN A 244 16.62 -0.01 -21.22
N THR A 245 17.72 0.36 -20.58
CA THR A 245 18.76 1.22 -21.15
C THR A 245 19.24 0.64 -22.47
N ASN A 246 19.12 1.41 -23.56
CA ASN A 246 19.47 1.01 -24.92
C ASN A 246 18.78 -0.28 -25.41
N GLY A 247 17.61 -0.63 -24.86
CA GLY A 247 16.84 -1.79 -25.29
C GLY A 247 17.39 -3.15 -24.85
N GLN A 248 18.33 -3.18 -23.90
CA GLN A 248 18.97 -4.42 -23.44
C GLN A 248 18.08 -5.26 -22.51
N GLY A 249 17.03 -4.65 -21.94
CA GLY A 249 16.08 -5.30 -21.07
C GLY A 249 15.07 -6.16 -21.82
N LYS A 250 14.81 -7.36 -21.30
CA LYS A 250 13.84 -8.29 -21.88
C LYS A 250 12.42 -7.99 -21.42
N ASN A 251 11.45 -8.51 -22.16
CA ASN A 251 10.05 -8.44 -21.73
C ASN A 251 9.89 -9.28 -20.46
N ILE A 252 9.14 -8.76 -19.49
CA ILE A 252 8.62 -9.55 -18.39
C ILE A 252 7.61 -10.52 -19.01
N THR A 253 7.72 -11.82 -18.68
CA THR A 253 6.83 -12.83 -19.25
C THR A 253 6.16 -13.67 -18.17
N ALA A 254 4.94 -14.13 -18.46
CA ALA A 254 4.29 -15.17 -17.67
C ALA A 254 3.71 -16.30 -18.50
N GLN A 255 3.88 -17.53 -18.02
CA GLN A 255 3.35 -18.72 -18.70
C GLN A 255 1.82 -18.67 -18.73
N ALA A 256 1.24 -19.16 -19.82
CA ALA A 256 -0.19 -19.30 -19.95
C ALA A 256 -0.72 -20.33 -18.94
N GLU A 257 -1.70 -19.93 -18.14
CA GLU A 257 -2.39 -20.81 -17.20
C GLU A 257 -3.83 -21.02 -17.68
N SER A 258 -4.17 -22.26 -18.04
CA SER A 258 -5.42 -22.58 -18.77
C SER A 258 -6.71 -22.15 -18.06
N SER A 259 -6.72 -22.09 -16.73
CA SER A 259 -7.88 -21.63 -15.94
C SER A 259 -7.87 -20.13 -15.64
N ALA A 260 -6.74 -19.44 -15.85
CA ALA A 260 -6.58 -18.05 -15.47
C ALA A 260 -7.42 -17.16 -16.38
N LYS A 261 -8.18 -16.25 -15.76
CA LYS A 261 -8.89 -15.18 -16.48
C LYS A 261 -8.17 -13.85 -16.39
N PHE A 262 -7.39 -13.67 -15.33
CA PHE A 262 -6.59 -12.48 -15.07
C PHE A 262 -5.24 -12.89 -14.50
N TYR A 263 -4.30 -11.96 -14.50
CA TYR A 263 -3.04 -12.05 -13.76
C TYR A 263 -2.90 -10.81 -12.88
N GLU A 264 -2.38 -11.02 -11.67
CA GLU A 264 -1.94 -9.98 -10.77
C GLU A 264 -0.43 -9.80 -10.92
N ILE A 265 -0.01 -8.59 -11.28
CA ILE A 265 1.38 -8.19 -11.43
C ILE A 265 1.69 -7.25 -10.27
N THR A 266 2.49 -7.71 -9.32
CA THR A 266 2.98 -6.88 -8.22
C THR A 266 4.39 -6.44 -8.51
N VAL A 267 4.68 -5.16 -8.33
CA VAL A 267 5.98 -4.55 -8.63
C VAL A 267 6.45 -3.83 -7.38
N ASP A 268 7.60 -4.22 -6.84
CA ASP A 268 8.28 -3.47 -5.79
C ASP A 268 9.34 -2.57 -6.46
N LEU A 269 9.01 -1.28 -6.50
CA LEU A 269 9.81 -0.27 -7.17
C LEU A 269 11.11 0.03 -6.42
N LEU A 270 11.17 -0.09 -5.10
CA LEU A 270 12.38 0.15 -4.33
C LEU A 270 13.29 -1.06 -4.35
N ALA A 271 12.73 -2.26 -4.15
CA ALA A 271 13.48 -3.50 -4.24
C ALA A 271 13.83 -3.89 -5.68
N GLN A 272 13.26 -3.21 -6.68
CA GLN A 272 13.41 -3.51 -8.10
C GLN A 272 13.06 -4.96 -8.42
N THR A 273 11.90 -5.41 -7.95
CA THR A 273 11.42 -6.79 -8.18
C THR A 273 9.98 -6.81 -8.68
N TYR A 274 9.59 -7.93 -9.27
CA TYR A 274 8.20 -8.18 -9.66
C TYR A 274 7.76 -9.60 -9.36
N THR A 275 6.45 -9.79 -9.23
CA THR A 275 5.78 -11.08 -9.25
C THR A 275 4.61 -11.07 -10.20
N VAL A 276 4.36 -12.18 -10.90
CA VAL A 276 3.18 -12.40 -11.73
C VAL A 276 2.45 -13.65 -11.23
N LYS A 277 1.19 -13.47 -10.85
CA LYS A 277 0.33 -14.51 -10.27
C LYS A 277 -0.92 -14.67 -11.11
N ALA A 278 -1.17 -15.88 -11.60
CA ALA A 278 -2.44 -16.20 -12.25
C ALA A 278 -3.60 -16.11 -11.26
N LEU A 279 -4.69 -15.44 -11.66
CA LEU A 279 -5.91 -15.32 -10.90
C LEU A 279 -6.98 -16.24 -11.49
N ASN A 280 -7.47 -17.12 -10.62
CA ASN A 280 -8.61 -17.99 -10.89
C ASN A 280 -9.75 -17.56 -9.97
N PHE A 281 -10.91 -17.32 -10.57
CA PHE A 281 -12.10 -16.89 -9.84
C PHE A 281 -13.06 -18.07 -9.69
N SER A 282 -13.52 -18.29 -8.45
CA SER A 282 -14.57 -19.26 -8.18
C SER A 282 -15.88 -18.78 -8.81
N ALA A 283 -16.82 -19.69 -9.10
CA ALA A 283 -18.12 -19.29 -9.61
C ALA A 283 -18.95 -18.47 -8.58
N PHE A 284 -18.63 -18.62 -7.29
CA PHE A 284 -19.29 -17.93 -6.20
C PHE A 284 -18.32 -17.18 -5.31
N ILE A 285 -18.78 -16.03 -4.85
CA ILE A 285 -18.33 -15.38 -3.61
C ILE A 285 -19.56 -15.15 -2.74
N TYR A 286 -19.36 -14.60 -1.55
CA TYR A 286 -20.43 -14.43 -0.58
C TYR A 286 -20.35 -13.06 0.09
N GLU A 287 -21.51 -12.58 0.52
CA GLU A 287 -21.68 -11.45 1.42
C GLU A 287 -22.06 -11.99 2.81
N ARG A 288 -21.47 -11.38 3.84
CA ARG A 288 -21.90 -11.53 5.23
C ARG A 288 -21.83 -10.17 5.93
N GLY A 289 -22.74 -9.99 6.90
CA GLY A 289 -22.89 -8.74 7.60
C GLY A 289 -24.00 -8.80 8.62
N THR A 290 -24.55 -7.63 8.93
CA THR A 290 -25.64 -7.48 9.90
C THR A 290 -26.90 -8.27 9.51
N ASN A 291 -27.19 -8.37 8.22
CA ASN A 291 -28.33 -9.09 7.63
C ASN A 291 -28.29 -10.60 7.91
N THR A 292 -27.08 -11.16 7.91
CA THR A 292 -26.78 -12.57 8.19
C THR A 292 -26.31 -12.80 9.62
N SER A 293 -26.42 -11.77 10.48
CA SER A 293 -25.97 -11.79 11.87
C SER A 293 -24.52 -12.26 12.01
N TRP A 294 -23.66 -11.84 11.09
CA TRP A 294 -22.23 -12.17 11.02
C TRP A 294 -21.91 -13.68 11.00
N GLY A 295 -22.88 -14.54 10.70
CA GLY A 295 -22.68 -15.98 10.55
C GLY A 295 -23.75 -16.89 11.16
N ASP A 296 -24.69 -16.35 11.96
CA ASP A 296 -25.80 -17.17 12.48
C ASP A 296 -26.79 -17.60 11.39
N LYS A 297 -26.83 -16.85 10.28
CA LYS A 297 -27.58 -17.20 9.07
C LYS A 297 -26.63 -17.53 7.91
N PRO A 298 -27.07 -18.33 6.92
CA PRO A 298 -26.29 -18.58 5.72
C PRO A 298 -25.86 -17.29 5.02
N ALA A 299 -24.63 -17.27 4.50
CA ALA A 299 -24.10 -16.16 3.73
C ALA A 299 -24.89 -15.94 2.42
N CYS A 300 -24.99 -14.69 1.98
CA CYS A 300 -25.66 -14.33 0.73
C CYS A 300 -24.72 -14.58 -0.46
N PRO A 301 -25.04 -15.49 -1.39
CA PRO A 301 -24.15 -15.79 -2.51
C PRO A 301 -24.26 -14.74 -3.62
N LEU A 302 -23.12 -14.45 -4.25
CA LEU A 302 -23.03 -13.74 -5.53
C LEU A 302 -22.40 -14.69 -6.55
N TYR A 303 -22.84 -14.60 -7.80
CA TYR A 303 -22.46 -15.55 -8.85
C TYR A 303 -21.78 -14.85 -10.03
N SER A 304 -20.71 -15.45 -10.56
CA SER A 304 -20.05 -15.04 -11.79
C SER A 304 -20.39 -16.03 -12.90
N THR A 305 -21.16 -15.61 -13.90
CA THR A 305 -21.54 -16.47 -15.04
C THR A 305 -20.34 -16.87 -15.88
N ALA A 306 -19.35 -15.99 -16.02
CA ALA A 306 -18.17 -16.21 -16.84
C ALA A 306 -16.92 -16.64 -16.02
N SER A 307 -17.04 -16.72 -14.69
CA SER A 307 -15.92 -16.87 -13.76
C SER A 307 -14.78 -15.87 -14.03
N ASP A 308 -15.14 -14.63 -14.37
CA ASP A 308 -14.25 -13.56 -14.80
C ASP A 308 -13.94 -12.57 -13.67
N GLY A 309 -14.30 -12.90 -12.43
CA GLY A 309 -14.10 -12.04 -11.27
C GLY A 309 -15.20 -11.00 -11.08
N LYS A 310 -16.22 -10.96 -11.94
CA LYS A 310 -17.41 -10.13 -11.80
C LYS A 310 -18.58 -10.96 -11.31
N TYR A 311 -19.19 -10.53 -10.22
CA TYR A 311 -20.23 -11.26 -9.51
C TYR A 311 -21.46 -10.39 -9.33
N GLN A 312 -22.62 -11.02 -9.41
CA GLN A 312 -23.90 -10.38 -9.09
C GLN A 312 -24.68 -11.23 -8.10
N GLY A 313 -25.31 -10.56 -7.14
CA GLY A 313 -26.32 -11.15 -6.26
C GLY A 313 -27.39 -10.12 -5.90
N PHE A 314 -28.46 -10.60 -5.31
CA PHE A 314 -29.60 -9.82 -4.84
C PHE A 314 -29.86 -10.20 -3.40
N MET A 315 -29.85 -9.21 -2.49
CA MET A 315 -29.91 -9.49 -1.06
C MET A 315 -30.48 -8.32 -0.28
N TYR A 316 -31.03 -8.62 0.89
CA TYR A 316 -31.43 -7.61 1.86
C TYR A 316 -30.23 -7.19 2.72
N LEU A 317 -30.00 -5.89 2.82
CA LEU A 317 -28.94 -5.28 3.63
C LEU A 317 -29.57 -4.34 4.67
N ASN A 318 -29.09 -4.40 5.90
CA ASN A 318 -29.63 -3.63 7.04
C ASN A 318 -28.52 -3.17 8.02
N GLY A 319 -27.28 -3.10 7.56
CA GLY A 319 -26.13 -2.73 8.36
C GLY A 319 -24.83 -2.97 7.61
N GLU A 320 -23.71 -2.91 8.33
CA GLU A 320 -22.39 -3.16 7.77
C GLU A 320 -22.25 -4.60 7.27
N PHE A 321 -21.36 -4.79 6.29
CA PHE A 321 -21.13 -6.06 5.62
C PHE A 321 -19.70 -6.18 5.07
N LYS A 322 -19.33 -7.39 4.63
CA LYS A 322 -18.09 -7.72 3.93
C LYS A 322 -18.36 -8.74 2.83
N PHE A 323 -17.44 -8.82 1.87
CA PHE A 323 -17.43 -9.89 0.87
C PHE A 323 -16.36 -10.92 1.22
N MET A 324 -16.56 -12.16 0.81
CA MET A 324 -15.66 -13.26 1.17
C MET A 324 -15.65 -14.35 0.10
N PRO A 325 -14.49 -15.00 -0.13
CA PRO A 325 -14.35 -16.05 -1.14
C PRO A 325 -15.08 -17.33 -0.75
N ASN A 326 -15.27 -17.58 0.55
CA ASN A 326 -15.85 -18.82 1.07
C ASN A 326 -17.10 -18.53 1.90
N ALA A 327 -18.09 -19.41 1.85
CA ALA A 327 -19.36 -19.16 2.55
C ALA A 327 -19.25 -19.15 4.09
N ASN A 328 -18.22 -19.80 4.65
CA ASN A 328 -18.16 -20.20 6.07
C ASN A 328 -16.84 -19.87 6.79
N ASN A 329 -15.91 -19.15 6.16
CA ASN A 329 -14.68 -18.70 6.81
C ASN A 329 -14.32 -17.29 6.33
N TRP A 330 -13.67 -16.51 7.18
CA TRP A 330 -13.27 -15.13 6.86
C TRP A 330 -11.90 -15.07 6.16
N ASP A 331 -11.30 -16.21 5.83
CA ASP A 331 -9.96 -16.23 5.24
C ASP A 331 -9.98 -15.59 3.85
N GLY A 332 -9.24 -14.48 3.71
CA GLY A 332 -9.16 -13.71 2.47
C GLY A 332 -10.44 -12.91 2.18
N ASP A 333 -11.15 -12.46 3.21
CA ASP A 333 -12.26 -11.54 3.06
C ASP A 333 -11.81 -10.20 2.45
N TRP A 334 -12.77 -9.53 1.79
CA TRP A 334 -12.57 -8.24 1.18
C TRP A 334 -13.28 -7.16 2.01
N GLU A 335 -12.46 -6.20 2.42
CA GLU A 335 -12.79 -5.18 3.41
C GLU A 335 -12.88 -3.81 2.73
N ASN A 336 -13.48 -2.84 3.41
CA ASN A 336 -13.70 -1.50 2.87
C ASN A 336 -12.38 -0.77 2.58
N ASP A 337 -12.28 -0.20 1.38
CA ASP A 337 -11.19 0.70 0.95
C ASP A 337 -11.72 2.08 0.50
N GLY A 338 -12.95 2.42 0.92
CA GLY A 338 -13.62 3.70 0.63
C GLY A 338 -14.33 3.75 -0.72
N ASP A 339 -15.35 4.61 -0.85
CA ASP A 339 -16.07 4.93 -2.11
C ASP A 339 -16.41 3.73 -3.01
N GLY A 340 -16.95 2.64 -2.44
CA GLY A 340 -17.32 1.45 -3.22
C GLY A 340 -16.13 0.60 -3.65
N LYS A 341 -14.96 0.77 -3.02
CA LYS A 341 -13.77 -0.04 -3.21
C LYS A 341 -13.58 -1.02 -2.07
N ILE A 342 -12.90 -2.11 -2.39
CA ILE A 342 -12.54 -3.15 -1.44
C ILE A 342 -11.06 -3.49 -1.53
N ALA A 343 -10.48 -4.02 -0.46
CA ALA A 343 -9.11 -4.49 -0.44
C ALA A 343 -8.97 -5.79 0.37
N ASP A 344 -7.97 -6.58 0.04
CA ASP A 344 -7.45 -7.65 0.91
C ASP A 344 -6.68 -6.95 2.05
N ASN A 345 -7.21 -6.97 3.27
CA ASN A 345 -6.74 -6.22 4.45
C ASN A 345 -7.06 -4.70 4.49
N GLY A 346 -8.23 -4.27 4.00
CA GLY A 346 -8.72 -2.88 4.16
C GLY A 346 -9.05 -2.45 5.61
N GLY A 347 -9.08 -3.39 6.56
CA GLY A 347 -9.18 -3.20 8.01
C GLY A 347 -10.57 -2.84 8.55
N ALA A 348 -11.54 -2.49 7.69
CA ALA A 348 -12.88 -2.05 8.10
C ALA A 348 -14.01 -2.79 7.34
N ASN A 349 -15.20 -2.84 7.94
CA ASN A 349 -16.40 -3.31 7.25
C ASN A 349 -16.84 -2.30 6.18
N ASN A 350 -17.54 -2.77 5.14
CA ASN A 350 -18.22 -1.88 4.21
C ASN A 350 -19.34 -1.14 4.94
N PRO A 351 -19.48 0.18 4.69
CA PRO A 351 -20.46 1.01 5.38
C PRO A 351 -21.87 0.53 5.10
N ALA A 352 -22.73 0.61 6.12
CA ALA A 352 -24.14 0.26 6.00
C ALA A 352 -24.84 1.13 4.94
N PRO A 353 -25.54 0.56 3.95
CA PRO A 353 -26.42 1.31 3.08
C PRO A 353 -27.72 1.66 3.82
N GLU A 354 -28.62 2.38 3.15
CA GLU A 354 -30.02 2.43 3.59
C GLU A 354 -30.55 0.98 3.73
N THR A 355 -31.40 0.73 4.71
CA THR A 355 -31.98 -0.61 4.85
C THR A 355 -32.90 -0.92 3.67
N GLY A 356 -32.69 -2.06 3.01
CA GLY A 356 -33.46 -2.41 1.82
C GLY A 356 -32.97 -3.66 1.12
N PHE A 357 -33.64 -4.01 0.01
CA PHE A 357 -33.20 -5.06 -0.89
C PHE A 357 -32.36 -4.44 -2.01
N TYR A 358 -31.25 -5.07 -2.38
CA TYR A 358 -30.26 -4.53 -3.29
C TYR A 358 -29.86 -5.54 -4.35
N ALA A 359 -29.70 -5.06 -5.58
CA ALA A 359 -28.77 -5.67 -6.53
C ALA A 359 -27.36 -5.26 -6.13
N VAL A 360 -26.49 -6.24 -5.93
CA VAL A 360 -25.11 -6.09 -5.49
C VAL A 360 -24.21 -6.65 -6.57
N ASN A 361 -23.34 -5.79 -7.11
CA ASN A 361 -22.31 -6.20 -8.07
C ASN A 361 -20.93 -6.04 -7.43
N VAL A 362 -20.06 -7.04 -7.60
CA VAL A 362 -18.67 -7.03 -7.13
C VAL A 362 -17.75 -7.33 -8.30
N ASP A 363 -16.71 -6.52 -8.48
CA ASP A 363 -15.68 -6.71 -9.49
C ASP A 363 -14.32 -6.84 -8.80
N LEU A 364 -13.81 -8.08 -8.70
CA LEU A 364 -12.50 -8.39 -8.10
C LEU A 364 -11.32 -8.05 -9.02
N THR A 365 -11.59 -7.67 -10.27
CA THR A 365 -10.55 -7.25 -11.23
C THR A 365 -10.18 -5.80 -11.01
N THR A 366 -11.16 -4.97 -10.64
CA THR A 366 -10.98 -3.56 -10.27
C THR A 366 -11.04 -3.31 -8.77
N MET A 367 -11.37 -4.35 -7.99
CA MET A 367 -11.56 -4.28 -6.53
C MET A 367 -12.65 -3.27 -6.12
N THR A 368 -13.80 -3.35 -6.80
CA THR A 368 -14.94 -2.45 -6.56
C THR A 368 -16.22 -3.22 -6.30
N TYR A 369 -17.19 -2.55 -5.70
CA TYR A 369 -18.56 -3.02 -5.59
C TYR A 369 -19.56 -1.88 -5.81
N SER A 370 -20.79 -2.23 -6.18
CA SER A 370 -21.89 -1.28 -6.28
C SER A 370 -23.17 -1.87 -5.71
N LEU A 371 -23.98 -0.98 -5.13
CA LEU A 371 -25.26 -1.31 -4.53
C LEU A 371 -26.35 -0.51 -5.24
N LYS A 372 -27.35 -1.21 -5.80
CA LYS A 372 -28.53 -0.60 -6.38
C LYS A 372 -29.78 -1.08 -5.66
N LYS A 373 -30.48 -0.17 -5.00
CA LYS A 373 -31.70 -0.48 -4.24
C LYS A 373 -32.82 -0.91 -5.18
N ILE A 374 -33.53 -1.97 -4.79
CA ILE A 374 -34.75 -2.46 -5.44
C ILE A 374 -35.91 -2.09 -4.51
N ASP A 375 -36.63 -1.03 -4.87
CA ASP A 375 -37.76 -0.53 -4.09
C ASP A 375 -39.00 -1.39 -4.27
N PHE A 376 -39.17 -2.00 -5.45
CA PHE A 376 -40.25 -2.92 -5.74
C PHE A 376 -39.87 -3.91 -6.85
N ILE A 377 -40.56 -5.04 -6.89
CA ILE A 377 -40.57 -5.97 -8.02
C ILE A 377 -41.99 -6.03 -8.56
N ASP A 378 -42.16 -5.86 -9.87
CA ASP A 378 -43.47 -6.00 -10.52
C ASP A 378 -43.66 -7.42 -11.04
N ILE A 379 -44.90 -7.89 -11.00
CA ILE A 379 -45.36 -9.05 -11.77
C ILE A 379 -45.97 -8.52 -13.06
N VAL A 380 -45.42 -8.88 -14.22
CA VAL A 380 -45.93 -8.45 -15.53
C VAL A 380 -46.36 -9.63 -16.39
N GLY A 381 -47.11 -9.35 -17.46
CA GLY A 381 -47.67 -10.38 -18.36
C GLY A 381 -49.12 -10.70 -18.03
N ASN A 382 -49.48 -11.97 -17.95
CA ASN A 382 -50.85 -12.41 -17.73
C ASN A 382 -51.27 -12.36 -16.26
N VAL A 383 -51.36 -11.15 -15.73
CA VAL A 383 -51.80 -10.85 -14.36
C VAL A 383 -52.80 -9.69 -14.37
N LYS A 384 -53.85 -9.76 -13.53
CA LYS A 384 -54.83 -8.68 -13.41
C LYS A 384 -54.15 -7.40 -12.91
N GLY A 385 -54.36 -6.29 -13.62
CA GLY A 385 -53.67 -5.02 -13.37
C GLY A 385 -52.34 -4.87 -14.12
N GLY A 386 -51.90 -5.91 -14.85
CA GLY A 386 -50.77 -5.81 -15.77
C GLY A 386 -51.14 -5.14 -17.10
N ALA A 387 -50.23 -4.35 -17.65
CA ALA A 387 -50.37 -3.79 -19.00
C ALA A 387 -50.07 -4.86 -20.07
N SER A 388 -50.82 -4.82 -21.18
CA SER A 388 -50.70 -5.81 -22.27
C SER A 388 -49.35 -5.76 -22.99
N ASP A 389 -48.65 -4.63 -22.93
CA ASP A 389 -47.31 -4.41 -23.46
C ASP A 389 -46.20 -4.72 -22.43
N TRP A 390 -46.57 -5.31 -21.29
CA TRP A 390 -45.67 -5.71 -20.21
C TRP A 390 -44.91 -4.52 -19.58
N SER A 391 -45.42 -3.30 -19.75
CA SER A 391 -44.82 -2.07 -19.24
C SER A 391 -45.12 -1.78 -17.77
N SER A 392 -46.09 -2.48 -17.15
CA SER A 392 -46.49 -2.34 -15.74
C SER A 392 -47.27 -3.55 -15.24
N GLY A 393 -47.33 -3.71 -13.92
CA GLY A 393 -48.16 -4.71 -13.25
C GLY A 393 -48.13 -4.55 -11.73
N PRO A 394 -48.77 -5.48 -10.98
CA PRO A 394 -48.83 -5.39 -9.52
C PRO A 394 -47.45 -5.47 -8.87
N HIS A 395 -47.21 -4.62 -7.87
CA HIS A 395 -45.96 -4.61 -7.10
C HIS A 395 -45.98 -5.67 -6.00
N MET A 396 -44.85 -6.34 -5.80
CA MET A 396 -44.59 -7.24 -4.70
C MET A 396 -44.04 -6.48 -3.49
N THR A 397 -44.21 -7.05 -2.29
CA THR A 397 -43.63 -6.53 -1.04
C THR A 397 -42.56 -7.48 -0.53
N TYR A 398 -41.42 -6.96 -0.06
CA TYR A 398 -40.37 -7.81 0.51
C TYR A 398 -40.73 -8.26 1.94
N ASN A 399 -40.76 -9.57 2.16
CA ASN A 399 -40.93 -10.20 3.46
C ASN A 399 -39.56 -10.56 4.04
N VAL A 400 -39.11 -9.81 5.05
CA VAL A 400 -37.80 -9.98 5.68
C VAL A 400 -37.68 -11.31 6.43
N ALA A 401 -38.78 -11.80 7.02
CA ALA A 401 -38.78 -13.04 7.81
C ALA A 401 -38.65 -14.28 6.91
N GLU A 402 -39.33 -14.27 5.76
CA GLU A 402 -39.27 -15.35 4.78
C GLU A 402 -38.18 -15.16 3.71
N GLN A 403 -37.55 -13.99 3.67
CA GLN A 403 -36.52 -13.62 2.70
C GLN A 403 -36.99 -13.74 1.23
N CYS A 404 -38.23 -13.35 0.96
CA CYS A 404 -38.83 -13.38 -0.38
C CYS A 404 -39.65 -12.14 -0.66
N TRP A 405 -39.81 -11.82 -1.94
CA TRP A 405 -40.83 -10.90 -2.42
C TRP A 405 -42.15 -11.65 -2.54
N GLU A 406 -43.24 -11.09 -2.03
CA GLU A 406 -44.54 -11.73 -2.06
C GLU A 406 -45.67 -10.81 -2.54
N ALA A 407 -46.68 -11.41 -3.18
CA ALA A 407 -47.88 -10.72 -3.62
C ALA A 407 -49.06 -11.67 -3.76
N ASP A 408 -50.25 -11.12 -3.56
CA ASP A 408 -51.51 -11.76 -3.87
C ASP A 408 -52.05 -11.19 -5.18
N VAL A 409 -52.21 -12.04 -6.20
CA VAL A 409 -52.61 -11.61 -7.54
C VAL A 409 -53.59 -12.58 -8.18
N ASN A 410 -54.28 -12.12 -9.22
CA ASN A 410 -55.07 -12.96 -10.09
C ASN A 410 -54.32 -13.19 -11.40
N LEU A 411 -53.90 -14.42 -11.67
CA LEU A 411 -53.25 -14.80 -12.92
C LEU A 411 -54.30 -15.06 -14.00
N THR A 412 -54.21 -14.33 -15.11
CA THR A 412 -55.22 -14.34 -16.19
C THR A 412 -54.84 -15.26 -17.36
N GLY A 413 -53.64 -15.84 -17.32
CA GLY A 413 -53.08 -16.65 -18.40
C GLY A 413 -51.81 -17.38 -17.96
N SER A 414 -51.01 -17.84 -18.92
CA SER A 414 -49.97 -18.84 -18.68
C SER A 414 -48.55 -18.30 -18.62
N GLN A 415 -48.34 -16.99 -18.81
CA GLN A 415 -47.00 -16.39 -18.83
C GLN A 415 -46.92 -15.14 -17.97
N ILE A 416 -45.90 -15.09 -17.11
CA ILE A 416 -45.53 -13.90 -16.34
C ILE A 416 -44.02 -13.68 -16.38
N LYS A 417 -43.57 -12.48 -16.00
CA LYS A 417 -42.17 -12.20 -15.61
C LYS A 417 -42.14 -11.30 -14.38
N PHE A 418 -40.96 -11.23 -13.77
CA PHE A 418 -40.70 -10.30 -12.67
C PHE A 418 -39.62 -9.30 -13.07
N ARG A 419 -39.77 -8.05 -12.64
CA ARG A 419 -38.82 -6.98 -12.98
C ARG A 419 -38.63 -6.02 -11.82
N GLY A 420 -37.38 -5.71 -11.50
CA GLY A 420 -37.03 -4.77 -10.45
C GLY A 420 -37.22 -3.33 -10.91
N ASN A 421 -37.81 -2.49 -10.04
CA ASN A 421 -38.02 -1.06 -10.27
C ASN A 421 -38.68 -0.71 -11.61
N GLY A 422 -39.47 -1.63 -12.17
CA GLY A 422 -40.13 -1.46 -13.47
C GLY A 422 -39.19 -1.46 -14.70
N ASN A 423 -37.93 -1.88 -14.57
CA ASN A 423 -36.92 -1.86 -15.64
C ASN A 423 -36.63 -3.28 -16.17
N TRP A 424 -36.24 -3.39 -17.45
CA TRP A 424 -35.80 -4.64 -18.07
C TRP A 424 -34.29 -4.88 -18.02
N SER A 425 -33.54 -3.95 -17.41
CA SER A 425 -32.09 -4.09 -17.19
C SER A 425 -31.77 -5.24 -16.24
N ASP A 426 -30.75 -6.02 -16.57
CA ASP A 426 -30.23 -7.08 -15.72
C ASP A 426 -29.56 -6.52 -14.44
N ASP A 427 -29.16 -5.25 -14.45
CA ASP A 427 -28.63 -4.56 -13.25
C ASP A 427 -29.73 -4.28 -12.21
N ASP A 428 -30.99 -4.18 -12.65
CA ASP A 428 -32.15 -3.88 -11.81
C ASP A 428 -32.89 -5.18 -11.44
N GLY A 429 -32.71 -6.22 -12.26
CA GLY A 429 -33.37 -7.50 -12.13
C GLY A 429 -34.47 -7.68 -13.17
N ASN A 430 -34.29 -8.69 -14.00
CA ASN A 430 -35.17 -9.12 -15.08
C ASN A 430 -35.29 -10.65 -15.00
N TRP A 431 -36.27 -11.13 -14.24
CA TRP A 431 -36.34 -12.52 -13.84
C TRP A 431 -37.37 -13.31 -14.63
N GLY A 432 -36.91 -14.46 -15.15
CA GLY A 432 -37.69 -15.39 -15.96
C GLY A 432 -37.15 -16.82 -15.86
N GLY A 433 -37.72 -17.73 -16.65
CA GLY A 433 -37.33 -19.14 -16.69
C GLY A 433 -38.22 -20.08 -15.88
N GLU A 434 -37.66 -21.21 -15.46
CA GLU A 434 -38.43 -22.25 -14.78
C GLU A 434 -38.71 -21.90 -13.32
N VAL A 435 -39.84 -22.36 -12.77
CA VAL A 435 -40.27 -22.00 -11.40
C VAL A 435 -39.23 -22.35 -10.31
N ASN A 436 -38.46 -23.43 -10.51
CA ASN A 436 -37.38 -23.84 -9.60
C ASN A 436 -35.99 -23.35 -10.00
N ASN A 437 -35.88 -22.61 -11.10
CA ASN A 437 -34.63 -22.08 -11.63
C ASN A 437 -34.91 -20.74 -12.33
N ILE A 438 -35.19 -19.74 -11.52
CA ILE A 438 -35.40 -18.37 -11.98
C ILE A 438 -34.03 -17.73 -12.24
N LEU A 439 -33.89 -17.12 -13.40
CA LEU A 439 -32.65 -16.49 -13.85
C LEU A 439 -32.89 -15.01 -14.11
N ASN A 440 -31.97 -14.18 -13.62
CA ASN A 440 -31.83 -12.81 -14.04
C ASN A 440 -31.26 -12.74 -15.47
N GLY A 441 -31.78 -11.84 -16.29
CA GLY A 441 -31.43 -11.69 -17.71
C GLY A 441 -31.99 -12.78 -18.61
N SER A 442 -32.98 -13.55 -18.14
CA SER A 442 -33.60 -14.59 -18.96
C SER A 442 -34.46 -14.00 -20.07
N SER A 443 -34.33 -14.53 -21.29
CA SER A 443 -35.28 -14.29 -22.39
C SER A 443 -36.61 -15.01 -22.17
N GLU A 444 -36.63 -16.04 -21.32
CA GLU A 444 -37.80 -16.88 -21.10
C GLU A 444 -38.78 -16.27 -20.10
N ASN A 445 -40.06 -16.49 -20.33
CA ASN A 445 -41.10 -16.16 -19.38
C ASN A 445 -41.22 -17.25 -18.32
N VAL A 446 -41.76 -16.91 -17.16
CA VAL A 446 -42.19 -17.90 -16.16
C VAL A 446 -43.55 -18.43 -16.58
N HIS A 447 -43.69 -19.76 -16.50
CA HIS A 447 -44.93 -20.47 -16.78
C HIS A 447 -45.54 -21.02 -15.49
N PRO A 448 -46.52 -20.33 -14.86
CA PRO A 448 -47.03 -20.70 -13.54
C PRO A 448 -47.76 -22.05 -13.49
N GLY A 449 -48.27 -22.55 -14.61
CA GLY A 449 -49.06 -23.78 -14.68
C GLY A 449 -50.47 -23.69 -14.05
N ILE A 450 -50.81 -22.56 -13.43
CA ILE A 450 -52.11 -22.29 -12.79
C ILE A 450 -52.60 -20.87 -13.10
N THR A 451 -53.92 -20.68 -13.06
CA THR A 451 -54.60 -19.38 -13.23
C THR A 451 -55.58 -19.13 -12.07
N GLY A 452 -56.07 -17.90 -11.95
CA GLY A 452 -56.95 -17.45 -10.88
C GLY A 452 -56.19 -16.78 -9.72
N ASP A 453 -56.85 -16.66 -8.57
CA ASP A 453 -56.27 -16.02 -7.38
C ASP A 453 -55.17 -16.90 -6.78
N VAL A 454 -53.98 -16.34 -6.62
CA VAL A 454 -52.78 -17.01 -6.14
C VAL A 454 -52.01 -16.13 -5.15
N HIS A 455 -51.20 -16.78 -4.32
CA HIS A 455 -50.14 -16.18 -3.54
C HIS A 455 -48.80 -16.56 -4.14
N ILE A 456 -47.96 -15.57 -4.47
CA ILE A 456 -46.65 -15.75 -5.09
C ILE A 456 -45.57 -15.38 -4.09
N LYS A 457 -44.57 -16.24 -3.93
CA LYS A 457 -43.31 -15.97 -3.20
C LYS A 457 -42.13 -16.13 -4.15
N LEU A 458 -41.47 -15.03 -4.47
CA LEU A 458 -40.27 -14.98 -5.30
C LEU A 458 -39.03 -14.86 -4.40
N TYR A 459 -38.20 -15.90 -4.40
CA TYR A 459 -36.92 -15.93 -3.71
C TYR A 459 -35.82 -15.55 -4.72
N VAL A 460 -35.35 -14.30 -4.66
CA VAL A 460 -34.26 -13.81 -5.49
C VAL A 460 -32.97 -13.83 -4.69
N SER A 461 -31.92 -14.43 -5.24
CA SER A 461 -30.57 -14.47 -4.66
C SER A 461 -29.53 -14.20 -5.75
N CYS A 462 -28.97 -15.22 -6.38
CA CYS A 462 -28.15 -15.05 -7.59
C CYS A 462 -28.65 -16.01 -8.67
N ASN A 463 -28.12 -15.90 -9.89
CA ASN A 463 -28.34 -16.94 -10.90
C ASN A 463 -27.92 -18.30 -10.32
N THR A 464 -28.66 -19.36 -10.67
CA THR A 464 -28.59 -20.73 -10.10
C THR A 464 -29.21 -20.92 -8.71
N LYS A 465 -29.61 -19.84 -8.00
CA LYS A 465 -30.15 -19.92 -6.62
C LYS A 465 -31.47 -19.17 -6.41
N SER A 466 -32.11 -18.71 -7.48
CA SER A 466 -33.41 -18.03 -7.40
C SER A 466 -34.55 -18.96 -7.83
N ARG A 467 -35.73 -18.79 -7.22
CA ARG A 467 -36.92 -19.63 -7.48
C ARG A 467 -38.20 -18.89 -7.14
N VAL A 468 -39.33 -19.38 -7.63
CA VAL A 468 -40.66 -18.89 -7.29
C VAL A 468 -41.58 -20.01 -6.83
N VAL A 469 -42.36 -19.74 -5.79
CA VAL A 469 -43.43 -20.62 -5.29
C VAL A 469 -44.75 -19.92 -5.55
N ILE A 470 -45.68 -20.62 -6.19
CA ILE A 470 -47.00 -20.10 -6.56
C ILE A 470 -48.03 -21.04 -5.97
N THR A 471 -48.88 -20.52 -5.07
CA THR A 471 -49.89 -21.31 -4.36
C THR A 471 -51.28 -20.76 -4.67
N LYS A 472 -52.24 -21.63 -4.98
CA LYS A 472 -53.62 -21.22 -5.19
C LYS A 472 -54.24 -20.74 -3.88
N LYS A 473 -55.02 -19.66 -3.95
CA LYS A 473 -55.79 -19.15 -2.81
C LYS A 473 -57.15 -19.82 -2.66
#